data_AF-A0A7Z9TF88-F1
#
_entry.id   AF-A0A7Z9TF88-F1
#
_cell.length_a   1.000
_cell.length_b   1.000
_cell.length_c   1.000
_cell.angle_alpha   90.00
_cell.angle_beta   90.00
_cell.angle_gamma   90.00
#
_symmetry.space_group_name_H-M   'P 1'
#
loop_
_entity.id
_entity.type
_entity.pdbx_description
1 polymer ?
#
loop_
_entity_poly.entity_id
_entity_poly.type
_entity_poly.pdbx_seq_one_letter_code
_entity_poly.pdbx_strand_id
1 'polypeptide(L)'
;ILNSLTDTLGKGFDGDGDGDPEYGDEDNVTITVDTHLLADFDTTGVIDFDDLNRFVTAWDTTGENRDYSYELGPAAGTVPHLIPTYDNTFNIEDLVSFLRMWNWSDATALPRLAGAPFSGKQLDVSFESDKLRMEIPDYDVGISGIYVQVQSQDGLWIDISDELSTLFSISLNRAWEDLNIQEWNMGLTNANSNFNSIVLGQIDASQEDNHEFIVMYEIIGLDGSVLSSGTKTIHYISVPGEFALHQNYPNPFNPVTTINYDLAKDGHVSIVVYDLLGREVKTLVNEVQNAGYASIRWDGTDNLGKTLASGMYFYQMYTGDFILVRKMVLLK
;
A
#
# COMPACT_ATOMS: atom_id res chain seq x y z
N ILE A 1 -15.33 -37.42 25.47
CA ILE A 1 -15.38 -37.56 26.95
C ILE A 1 -16.86 -37.70 27.30
N LEU A 2 -17.48 -38.82 26.94
CA LEU A 2 -18.86 -39.09 27.33
C LEU A 2 -18.78 -39.92 28.62
N ASN A 3 -19.38 -39.41 29.70
CA ASN A 3 -19.62 -40.09 30.98
C ASN A 3 -18.43 -40.20 31.96
N SER A 4 -17.43 -39.32 31.90
CA SER A 4 -16.31 -39.32 32.87
C SER A 4 -16.19 -38.06 33.74
N LEU A 5 -17.13 -37.12 33.62
CA LEU A 5 -17.18 -35.94 34.47
C LEU A 5 -18.05 -36.27 35.69
N THR A 6 -17.47 -36.14 36.87
CA THR A 6 -18.17 -36.33 38.14
C THR A 6 -18.02 -35.10 39.01
N ASP A 7 -18.93 -34.89 39.95
CA ASP A 7 -18.74 -33.91 41.02
C ASP A 7 -17.52 -34.27 41.90
N THR A 8 -17.21 -33.40 42.86
CA THR A 8 -16.10 -33.62 43.81
C THR A 8 -16.25 -34.87 44.70
N LEU A 9 -17.42 -35.52 44.67
CA LEU A 9 -17.74 -36.75 45.41
C LEU A 9 -17.78 -37.98 44.50
N GLY A 10 -17.48 -37.85 43.20
CA GLY A 10 -17.45 -38.95 42.25
C GLY A 10 -18.83 -39.35 41.71
N LYS A 11 -19.86 -38.50 41.88
CA LYS A 11 -21.21 -38.74 41.34
C LYS A 11 -21.37 -38.14 39.94
N GLY A 12 -22.15 -38.81 39.09
CA GLY A 12 -22.59 -38.27 37.80
C GLY A 12 -23.44 -37.01 37.97
N PHE A 13 -23.54 -36.22 36.90
CA PHE A 13 -24.38 -35.02 36.88
C PHE A 13 -25.82 -35.43 36.52
N ASP A 14 -26.77 -35.07 37.39
CA ASP A 14 -28.22 -35.13 37.17
C ASP A 14 -28.59 -34.02 36.18
N GLY A 15 -28.70 -34.39 34.92
CA GLY A 15 -28.79 -33.48 33.79
C GLY A 15 -30.19 -33.01 33.47
N ASP A 16 -31.20 -33.76 33.88
CA ASP A 16 -32.62 -33.43 33.71
C ASP A 16 -33.28 -32.88 34.99
N GLY A 17 -32.59 -32.97 36.13
CA GLY A 17 -32.96 -32.38 37.41
C GLY A 17 -33.97 -33.21 38.21
N ASP A 18 -34.09 -34.51 37.95
CA ASP A 18 -35.05 -35.40 38.61
C ASP A 18 -34.55 -35.97 39.96
N GLY A 19 -33.26 -35.81 40.24
CA GLY A 19 -32.60 -36.20 41.48
C GLY A 19 -31.92 -37.57 41.47
N ASP A 20 -31.89 -38.29 40.35
CA ASP A 20 -31.14 -39.55 40.17
C ASP A 20 -30.19 -39.46 38.98
N PRO A 21 -28.85 -39.44 39.16
CA PRO A 21 -27.95 -39.42 38.03
C PRO A 21 -27.95 -40.78 37.30
N GLU A 22 -28.64 -40.89 36.16
CA GLU A 22 -28.65 -42.05 35.28
C GLU A 22 -27.40 -42.14 34.39
N TYR A 23 -26.90 -43.37 34.23
CA TYR A 23 -25.82 -43.68 33.29
C TYR A 23 -26.35 -43.93 31.86
N GLY A 24 -27.24 -43.04 31.37
CA GLY A 24 -27.92 -43.12 30.07
C GLY A 24 -28.01 -41.78 29.34
N ASP A 25 -28.63 -41.75 28.16
CA ASP A 25 -28.77 -40.51 27.37
C ASP A 25 -29.78 -39.50 27.97
N GLU A 26 -30.53 -39.93 28.98
CA GLU A 26 -31.58 -39.17 29.67
C GLU A 26 -30.98 -37.99 30.47
N ASP A 27 -29.72 -38.13 30.89
CA ASP A 27 -28.97 -37.17 31.72
C ASP A 27 -27.92 -36.34 30.96
N ASN A 28 -27.96 -36.37 29.62
CA ASN A 28 -26.97 -35.69 28.80
C ASN A 28 -27.08 -34.16 28.93
N VAL A 29 -26.24 -33.56 29.77
CA VAL A 29 -26.03 -32.11 29.77
C VAL A 29 -25.09 -31.72 28.64
N THR A 30 -25.59 -30.99 27.66
CA THR A 30 -24.75 -30.33 26.67
C THR A 30 -24.26 -29.00 27.26
N ILE A 31 -22.96 -28.91 27.51
CA ILE A 31 -22.30 -27.65 27.86
C ILE A 31 -21.67 -27.10 26.58
N THR A 32 -22.20 -25.98 26.08
CA THR A 32 -21.56 -25.20 25.02
C THR A 32 -20.63 -24.18 25.68
N VAL A 33 -19.35 -24.23 25.34
CA VAL A 33 -18.37 -23.22 25.74
C VAL A 33 -17.95 -22.50 24.48
N ASP A 34 -18.28 -21.22 24.39
CA ASP A 34 -17.82 -20.36 23.31
C ASP A 34 -16.38 -19.93 23.62
N THR A 35 -15.46 -20.27 22.72
CA THR A 35 -14.06 -19.82 22.79
C THR A 35 -13.84 -18.75 21.74
N HIS A 36 -13.11 -17.69 22.10
CA HIS A 36 -12.66 -16.70 21.13
C HIS A 36 -11.70 -17.32 20.11
N LEU A 37 -11.61 -16.69 18.94
CA LEU A 37 -10.72 -17.14 17.87
C LEU A 37 -9.27 -17.01 18.34
N LEU A 38 -8.46 -18.04 18.10
CA LEU A 38 -7.03 -17.98 18.42
C LEU A 38 -6.36 -16.86 17.61
N ALA A 39 -5.51 -16.06 18.25
CA ALA A 39 -4.84 -14.89 17.68
C ALA A 39 -5.73 -13.64 17.43
N ASP A 40 -7.02 -13.68 17.75
CA ASP A 40 -7.90 -12.50 17.82
C ASP A 40 -7.93 -12.00 19.28
N PHE A 41 -6.99 -11.11 19.60
CA PHE A 41 -6.73 -10.63 20.95
C PHE A 41 -7.68 -9.52 21.37
N ASP A 42 -8.38 -8.88 20.43
CA ASP A 42 -9.35 -7.83 20.70
C ASP A 42 -10.81 -8.28 20.60
N THR A 43 -11.02 -9.56 20.25
CA THR A 43 -12.31 -10.26 20.16
C THR A 43 -13.26 -9.67 19.12
N THR A 44 -12.70 -9.08 18.05
CA THR A 44 -13.48 -8.54 16.93
C THR A 44 -13.97 -9.62 15.96
N GLY A 45 -13.43 -10.84 16.07
CA GLY A 45 -13.71 -11.97 15.19
C GLY A 45 -12.88 -11.97 13.90
N VAL A 46 -11.93 -11.05 13.75
CA VAL A 46 -11.02 -10.92 12.62
C VAL A 46 -9.61 -10.83 13.18
N ILE A 47 -8.64 -11.44 12.50
CA ILE A 47 -7.23 -11.32 12.87
C ILE A 47 -6.64 -10.24 11.97
N ASP A 48 -6.27 -9.09 12.52
CA ASP A 48 -5.80 -7.94 11.75
C ASP A 48 -4.54 -7.29 12.32
N PHE A 49 -4.24 -6.07 11.86
CA PHE A 49 -3.09 -5.31 12.30
C PHE A 49 -3.02 -5.13 13.82
N ASP A 50 -4.15 -4.94 14.49
CA ASP A 50 -4.18 -4.71 15.93
C ASP A 50 -3.73 -5.97 16.68
N ASP A 51 -4.09 -7.15 16.18
CA ASP A 51 -3.62 -8.43 16.70
C ASP A 51 -2.15 -8.69 16.42
N LEU A 52 -1.71 -8.39 15.19
CA LEU A 52 -0.29 -8.50 14.81
C LEU A 52 0.58 -7.62 15.70
N ASN A 53 0.18 -6.37 15.91
CA ASN A 53 0.94 -5.43 16.71
C ASN A 53 1.01 -5.89 18.18
N ARG A 54 -0.10 -6.41 18.74
CA ARG A 54 -0.11 -7.00 20.09
C ARG A 54 0.79 -8.22 20.19
N PHE A 55 0.72 -9.13 19.22
CA PHE A 55 1.57 -10.31 19.16
C PHE A 55 3.06 -9.96 19.15
N VAL A 56 3.44 -9.04 18.26
CA VAL A 56 4.83 -8.58 18.11
C VAL A 56 5.33 -7.85 19.37
N THR A 57 4.48 -7.01 19.97
CA THR A 57 4.83 -6.31 21.23
C THR A 57 5.02 -7.28 22.39
N ALA A 58 4.15 -8.29 22.50
CA ALA A 58 4.27 -9.33 23.52
C ALA A 58 5.51 -10.21 23.32
N TRP A 59 5.85 -10.51 22.05
CA TRP A 59 7.05 -11.25 21.68
C TRP A 59 8.33 -10.56 22.17
N ASP A 60 8.39 -9.23 22.05
CA ASP A 60 9.53 -8.41 22.47
C ASP A 60 9.64 -8.18 23.98
N THR A 61 8.53 -8.31 24.69
CA THR A 61 8.49 -8.00 26.12
C THR A 61 9.18 -9.12 26.91
N THR A 62 10.22 -8.76 27.66
CA THR A 62 11.05 -9.71 28.43
C THR A 62 11.04 -9.41 29.94
N GLY A 63 11.46 -10.39 30.74
CA GLY A 63 11.58 -10.24 32.19
C GLY A 63 10.23 -10.26 32.92
N GLU A 64 10.12 -9.48 33.99
CA GLU A 64 8.94 -9.47 34.87
C GLU A 64 7.67 -8.92 34.19
N ASN A 65 7.80 -8.21 33.08
CA ASN A 65 6.69 -7.64 32.33
C ASN A 65 6.17 -8.55 31.21
N ARG A 66 6.75 -9.76 31.04
CA ARG A 66 6.37 -10.66 29.95
C ARG A 66 4.94 -11.17 30.14
N ASP A 67 4.11 -10.91 29.14
CA ASP A 67 2.71 -11.30 29.13
C ASP A 67 2.50 -12.52 28.23
N TYR A 68 2.25 -13.68 28.84
CA TYR A 68 2.00 -14.94 28.15
C TYR A 68 0.53 -15.09 27.69
N SER A 69 -0.34 -14.12 27.94
CA SER A 69 -1.72 -14.16 27.41
C SER A 69 -1.77 -14.06 25.88
N TYR A 70 -0.67 -13.65 25.24
CA TYR A 70 -0.49 -13.59 23.79
C TYR A 70 0.26 -14.80 23.21
N GLU A 71 0.57 -15.81 24.02
CA GLU A 71 1.12 -17.08 23.54
C GLU A 71 0.07 -17.80 22.69
N LEU A 72 0.50 -18.46 21.61
CA LEU A 72 -0.39 -19.11 20.64
C LEU A 72 0.01 -20.54 20.32
N GLY A 73 1.19 -20.97 20.75
CA GLY A 73 1.78 -22.27 20.44
C GLY A 73 2.35 -22.99 21.67
N PRO A 74 2.75 -24.25 21.50
CA PRO A 74 2.43 -25.12 20.36
C PRO A 74 0.92 -25.38 20.21
N ALA A 75 0.41 -25.42 18.97
CA ALA A 75 -1.02 -25.65 18.71
C ALA A 75 -1.30 -26.84 17.80
N ALA A 76 -2.31 -27.62 18.15
CA ALA A 76 -2.80 -28.76 17.37
C ALA A 76 -4.13 -28.47 16.68
N GLY A 77 -4.52 -29.28 15.69
CA GLY A 77 -5.78 -29.15 14.97
C GLY A 77 -5.67 -28.37 13.66
N THR A 78 -6.82 -27.90 13.16
CA THR A 78 -6.97 -27.21 11.87
C THR A 78 -7.61 -25.86 12.08
N VAL A 79 -7.14 -24.84 11.37
CA VAL A 79 -7.76 -23.51 11.36
C VAL A 79 -9.25 -23.59 10.99
N PRO A 80 -10.15 -22.82 11.62
CA PRO A 80 -9.89 -21.88 12.73
C PRO A 80 -9.81 -22.54 14.13
N HIS A 81 -10.02 -23.85 14.23
CA HIS A 81 -10.15 -24.59 15.50
C HIS A 81 -8.81 -25.10 16.03
N LEU A 82 -7.78 -24.24 16.04
CA LEU A 82 -6.51 -24.58 16.66
C LEU A 82 -6.67 -24.66 18.19
N ILE A 83 -5.99 -25.63 18.80
CA ILE A 83 -6.00 -25.88 20.23
C ILE A 83 -4.57 -25.67 20.74
N PRO A 84 -4.27 -24.55 21.41
CA PRO A 84 -2.94 -24.27 21.93
C PRO A 84 -2.66 -25.07 23.20
N THR A 85 -1.39 -25.37 23.41
CA THR A 85 -0.82 -25.96 24.63
C THR A 85 0.28 -25.04 25.13
N TYR A 86 -0.12 -24.00 25.87
CA TYR A 86 0.77 -22.95 26.37
C TYR A 86 1.93 -23.52 27.20
N ASP A 87 3.15 -23.15 26.85
CA ASP A 87 4.38 -23.58 27.53
C ASP A 87 5.15 -22.41 28.18
N ASN A 88 4.56 -21.20 28.17
CA ASN A 88 5.15 -19.94 28.61
C ASN A 88 6.45 -19.61 27.87
N THR A 89 6.55 -19.93 26.57
CA THR A 89 7.69 -19.54 25.75
C THR A 89 7.25 -19.04 24.37
N PHE A 90 7.55 -17.77 24.05
CA PHE A 90 7.39 -17.32 22.66
C PHE A 90 8.51 -17.90 21.80
N ASN A 91 8.12 -18.70 20.82
CA ASN A 91 8.99 -19.35 19.87
C ASN A 91 8.30 -19.52 18.50
N ILE A 92 8.94 -20.22 17.57
CA ILE A 92 8.45 -20.37 16.19
C ILE A 92 7.04 -21.00 16.12
N GLU A 93 6.65 -21.80 17.11
CA GLU A 93 5.32 -22.44 17.15
C GLU A 93 4.21 -21.41 17.38
N ASP A 94 4.45 -20.36 18.15
CA ASP A 94 3.52 -19.24 18.30
C ASP A 94 3.36 -18.48 17.00
N LEU A 95 4.49 -18.17 16.34
CA LEU A 95 4.50 -17.47 15.07
C LEU A 95 3.76 -18.29 14.00
N VAL A 96 4.01 -19.59 13.92
CA VAL A 96 3.30 -20.48 13.00
C VAL A 96 1.80 -20.50 13.30
N SER A 97 1.42 -20.53 14.57
CA SER A 97 0.00 -20.51 14.97
C SER A 97 -0.67 -19.19 14.58
N PHE A 98 -0.01 -18.06 14.83
CA PHE A 98 -0.46 -16.73 14.39
C PHE A 98 -0.65 -16.70 12.87
N LEU A 99 0.37 -17.10 12.09
CA LEU A 99 0.32 -17.04 10.63
C LEU A 99 -0.75 -17.96 10.02
N ARG A 100 -0.96 -19.14 10.60
CA ARG A 100 -2.04 -20.05 10.19
C ARG A 100 -3.40 -19.38 10.38
N MET A 101 -3.62 -18.77 11.54
CA MET A 101 -4.86 -18.10 11.86
C MET A 101 -5.05 -16.81 11.03
N TRP A 102 -4.00 -16.02 10.82
CA TRP A 102 -3.99 -14.87 9.91
C TRP A 102 -4.44 -15.25 8.50
N ASN A 103 -3.81 -16.29 7.91
CA ASN A 103 -4.13 -16.74 6.56
C ASN A 103 -5.55 -17.33 6.46
N TRP A 104 -6.07 -17.90 7.54
CA TRP A 104 -7.48 -18.31 7.58
C TRP A 104 -8.41 -17.09 7.62
N SER A 105 -8.09 -16.09 8.45
CA SER A 105 -8.87 -14.87 8.58
C SER A 105 -8.86 -14.02 7.32
N ASP A 106 -7.84 -14.15 6.47
CA ASP A 106 -7.74 -13.44 5.19
C ASP A 106 -8.99 -13.62 4.31
N ALA A 107 -9.55 -14.83 4.29
CA ALA A 107 -10.76 -15.15 3.51
C ALA A 107 -12.03 -14.42 4.00
N THR A 108 -12.02 -13.91 5.23
CA THR A 108 -13.17 -13.23 5.86
C THR A 108 -12.87 -11.79 6.25
N ALA A 109 -11.61 -11.35 6.15
CA ALA A 109 -11.19 -10.00 6.47
C ALA A 109 -11.82 -9.01 5.49
N LEU A 110 -12.25 -7.88 6.03
CA LEU A 110 -12.73 -6.75 5.24
C LEU A 110 -11.74 -5.60 5.36
N PRO A 111 -11.57 -4.80 4.29
CA PRO A 111 -10.70 -3.63 4.35
C PRO A 111 -11.28 -2.60 5.32
N ARG A 112 -10.41 -1.74 5.87
CA ARG A 112 -10.86 -0.59 6.67
C ARG A 112 -11.53 0.43 5.72
N LEU A 113 -12.86 0.50 5.76
CA LEU A 113 -13.67 1.34 4.84
C LEU A 113 -13.79 2.81 5.27
N ALA A 114 -13.61 3.10 6.56
CA ALA A 114 -13.63 4.46 7.07
C ALA A 114 -12.19 4.99 7.19
N GLY A 115 -11.93 6.19 6.68
CA GLY A 115 -10.63 6.85 6.83
C GLY A 115 -10.22 6.94 8.31
N ALA A 116 -8.95 6.66 8.59
CA ALA A 116 -8.41 6.79 9.95
C ALA A 116 -8.47 8.28 10.35
N PRO A 117 -9.00 8.62 11.54
CA PRO A 117 -8.96 9.99 12.02
C PRO A 117 -7.49 10.43 12.12
N PHE A 118 -7.22 11.67 11.71
CA PHE A 118 -5.88 12.20 11.79
C PHE A 118 -5.41 12.29 13.26
N SER A 119 -4.24 11.75 13.54
CA SER A 119 -3.55 11.86 14.82
C SER A 119 -2.05 11.99 14.60
N GLY A 120 -1.34 12.66 15.50
CA GLY A 120 0.12 12.71 15.49
C GLY A 120 0.74 13.56 14.39
N LYS A 121 1.78 13.04 13.74
CA LYS A 121 2.54 13.72 12.68
C LYS A 121 1.97 13.38 11.31
N GLN A 122 1.90 14.38 10.43
CA GLN A 122 1.54 14.13 9.04
C GLN A 122 2.66 13.40 8.32
N LEU A 123 2.34 12.24 7.73
CA LEU A 123 3.28 11.50 6.89
C LEU A 123 3.35 12.06 5.47
N ASP A 124 4.55 12.04 4.91
CA ASP A 124 4.73 12.27 3.49
C ASP A 124 4.77 10.93 2.74
N VAL A 125 3.65 10.61 2.10
CA VAL A 125 3.55 9.51 1.14
C VAL A 125 3.46 10.10 -0.27
N SER A 126 4.30 9.63 -1.18
CA SER A 126 4.32 10.08 -2.58
C SER A 126 4.97 9.03 -3.49
N PHE A 127 4.79 9.19 -4.80
CA PHE A 127 5.55 8.44 -5.79
C PHE A 127 6.86 9.15 -6.11
N GLU A 128 7.97 8.44 -5.95
CA GLU A 128 9.29 8.83 -6.46
C GLU A 128 9.58 7.98 -7.71
N SER A 129 9.45 8.58 -8.89
CA SER A 129 9.37 7.82 -10.15
C SER A 129 8.26 6.78 -10.06
N ASP A 130 8.57 5.48 -10.17
CA ASP A 130 7.65 4.35 -10.13
C ASP A 130 7.42 3.78 -8.72
N LYS A 131 8.10 4.31 -7.69
CA LYS A 131 8.10 3.73 -6.33
C LYS A 131 7.20 4.50 -5.39
N LEU A 132 6.28 3.82 -4.72
CA LEU A 132 5.50 4.38 -3.62
C LEU A 132 6.37 4.45 -2.37
N ARG A 133 6.79 5.66 -2.01
CA ARG A 133 7.61 5.93 -0.82
C ARG A 133 6.76 6.58 0.28
N MET A 134 7.03 6.18 1.50
CA MET A 134 6.54 6.83 2.72
C MET A 134 7.74 7.29 3.55
N GLU A 135 7.83 8.59 3.81
CA GLU A 135 8.79 9.17 4.76
C GLU A 135 8.31 8.94 6.19
N ILE A 136 9.22 8.51 7.06
CA ILE A 136 8.98 8.19 8.46
C ILE A 136 9.61 9.30 9.32
N PRO A 137 8.78 10.15 9.97
CA PRO A 137 9.28 11.15 10.90
C PRO A 137 9.97 10.51 12.11
N ASP A 138 10.90 11.25 12.73
CA ASP A 138 11.43 10.85 14.03
C ASP A 138 10.32 10.89 15.09
N TYR A 139 10.20 9.85 15.91
CA TYR A 139 9.31 9.83 17.06
C TYR A 139 10.11 9.74 18.36
N ASP A 140 9.58 10.30 19.43
CA ASP A 140 10.20 10.22 20.77
C ASP A 140 10.08 8.81 21.38
N VAL A 141 9.16 8.01 20.84
CA VAL A 141 8.93 6.60 21.18
C VAL A 141 9.25 5.76 19.95
N GLY A 142 9.91 4.62 20.12
CA GLY A 142 10.19 3.70 19.02
C GLY A 142 8.91 3.15 18.40
N ILE A 143 8.98 2.74 17.14
CA ILE A 143 7.84 2.17 16.41
C ILE A 143 7.74 0.67 16.70
N SER A 144 6.54 0.17 17.02
CA SER A 144 6.23 -1.26 17.14
C SER A 144 5.61 -1.82 15.86
N GLY A 145 4.80 -1.01 15.16
CA GLY A 145 4.09 -1.46 13.98
C GLY A 145 3.66 -0.31 13.07
N ILE A 146 3.52 -0.63 11.78
CA ILE A 146 3.04 0.26 10.74
C ILE A 146 1.98 -0.48 9.92
N TYR A 147 0.81 0.13 9.81
CA TYR A 147 -0.27 -0.27 8.93
C TYR A 147 -0.38 0.70 7.77
N VAL A 148 -0.54 0.17 6.55
CA VAL A 148 -0.85 0.97 5.37
C VAL A 148 -1.92 0.27 4.55
N GLN A 149 -2.94 1.00 4.11
CA GLN A 149 -3.90 0.53 3.13
C GLN A 149 -3.92 1.52 1.96
N VAL A 150 -3.85 1.02 0.73
CA VAL A 150 -3.89 1.82 -0.48
C VAL A 150 -5.05 1.35 -1.35
N GLN A 151 -5.93 2.29 -1.72
CA GLN A 151 -6.97 2.07 -2.71
C GLN A 151 -6.64 2.82 -4.01
N SER A 152 -6.51 2.09 -5.11
CA SER A 152 -6.42 2.68 -6.45
C SER A 152 -7.82 3.03 -6.99
N GLN A 153 -7.97 4.22 -7.58
CA GLN A 153 -9.24 4.65 -8.18
C GLN A 153 -9.46 4.10 -9.59
N ASP A 154 -8.45 3.53 -10.22
CA ASP A 154 -8.46 3.03 -11.60
C ASP A 154 -7.98 1.58 -11.75
N GLY A 155 -7.67 0.90 -10.64
CA GLY A 155 -7.27 -0.50 -10.61
C GLY A 155 -5.79 -0.76 -10.85
N LEU A 156 -4.96 0.29 -10.83
CA LEU A 156 -3.51 0.15 -10.91
C LEU A 156 -2.95 -0.52 -9.65
N TRP A 157 -2.28 -1.66 -9.85
CA TRP A 157 -1.68 -2.46 -8.79
C TRP A 157 -0.26 -1.99 -8.44
N ILE A 158 0.14 -2.27 -7.20
CA ILE A 158 1.46 -1.93 -6.65
C ILE A 158 2.14 -3.26 -6.34
N ASP A 159 3.28 -3.51 -6.98
CA ASP A 159 4.10 -4.66 -6.68
C ASP A 159 4.83 -4.41 -5.35
N ILE A 160 4.55 -5.26 -4.37
CA ILE A 160 5.06 -5.12 -3.01
C ILE A 160 6.59 -5.18 -3.00
N SER A 161 7.23 -4.25 -2.28
CA SER A 161 8.68 -4.17 -2.19
C SER A 161 9.29 -5.31 -1.36
N ASP A 162 10.31 -5.97 -1.91
CA ASP A 162 11.11 -6.96 -1.18
C ASP A 162 11.84 -6.36 0.04
N GLU A 163 12.07 -5.04 0.04
CA GLU A 163 12.72 -4.30 1.13
C GLU A 163 11.99 -4.48 2.47
N LEU A 164 10.67 -4.61 2.45
CA LEU A 164 9.86 -4.72 3.67
C LEU A 164 10.27 -5.93 4.53
N SER A 165 10.67 -7.04 3.89
CA SER A 165 11.16 -8.24 4.59
C SER A 165 12.49 -8.04 5.30
N THR A 166 13.23 -6.99 4.94
CA THR A 166 14.53 -6.64 5.55
C THR A 166 14.40 -5.60 6.65
N LEU A 167 13.39 -4.72 6.54
CA LEU A 167 13.14 -3.64 7.50
C LEU A 167 12.26 -4.11 8.67
N PHE A 168 11.31 -5.00 8.41
CA PHE A 168 10.32 -5.44 9.38
C PHE A 168 10.53 -6.90 9.77
N SER A 169 10.32 -7.21 11.04
CA SER A 169 10.41 -8.58 11.55
C SER A 169 9.28 -9.45 10.99
N ILE A 170 8.11 -8.85 10.81
CA ILE A 170 6.94 -9.47 10.18
C ILE A 170 6.32 -8.45 9.22
N SER A 171 6.03 -8.87 8.00
CA SER A 171 5.26 -8.11 7.02
C SER A 171 4.22 -9.04 6.40
N LEU A 172 2.94 -8.73 6.62
CA LEU A 172 1.79 -9.49 6.13
C LEU A 172 0.93 -8.58 5.27
N ASN A 173 0.60 -9.05 4.07
CA ASN A 173 -0.10 -8.22 3.10
C ASN A 173 -1.46 -8.85 2.76
N ARG A 174 -2.44 -7.99 2.49
CA ARG A 174 -3.77 -8.39 1.99
C ARG A 174 -4.13 -7.62 0.74
N ALA A 175 -5.07 -8.18 -0.01
CA ALA A 175 -5.50 -7.66 -1.30
C ALA A 175 -6.99 -7.95 -1.50
N TRP A 176 -7.74 -6.94 -1.93
CA TRP A 176 -9.12 -7.08 -2.39
C TRP A 176 -9.22 -6.55 -3.82
N GLU A 177 -9.04 -7.45 -4.79
CA GLU A 177 -9.02 -7.13 -6.23
C GLU A 177 -10.29 -6.40 -6.69
N ASP A 178 -11.47 -6.86 -6.27
CA ASP A 178 -12.76 -6.23 -6.63
C ASP A 178 -12.92 -4.80 -6.10
N LEU A 179 -12.12 -4.41 -5.09
CA LEU A 179 -12.16 -3.09 -4.47
C LEU A 179 -10.95 -2.22 -4.83
N ASN A 180 -9.98 -2.77 -5.57
CA ASN A 180 -8.67 -2.17 -5.85
C ASN A 180 -7.90 -1.76 -4.57
N ILE A 181 -7.99 -2.58 -3.52
CA ILE A 181 -7.36 -2.30 -2.23
C ILE A 181 -6.20 -3.25 -1.97
N GLN A 182 -5.10 -2.68 -1.49
CA GLN A 182 -3.95 -3.38 -0.95
C GLN A 182 -3.66 -2.94 0.47
N GLU A 183 -3.17 -3.85 1.29
CA GLU A 183 -2.89 -3.60 2.70
C GLU A 183 -1.54 -4.20 3.07
N TRP A 184 -0.76 -3.44 3.85
CA TRP A 184 0.53 -3.82 4.43
C TRP A 184 0.40 -3.73 5.96
N ASN A 185 0.66 -4.85 6.62
CA ASN A 185 0.66 -4.98 8.07
C ASN A 185 2.08 -5.34 8.51
N MET A 186 2.78 -4.38 9.11
CA MET A 186 4.20 -4.50 9.38
C MET A 186 4.49 -4.38 10.88
N GLY A 187 5.18 -5.35 11.45
CA GLY A 187 5.57 -5.40 12.86
C GLY A 187 7.08 -5.45 13.04
N LEU A 188 7.58 -4.74 14.05
CA LEU A 188 9.00 -4.68 14.43
C LEU A 188 9.24 -5.38 15.77
N THR A 189 10.16 -6.36 15.76
CA THR A 189 10.75 -6.91 16.98
C THR A 189 12.15 -6.33 17.20
N ASN A 190 12.53 -6.08 18.45
CA ASN A 190 13.81 -5.52 18.91
C ASN A 190 14.14 -4.16 18.29
N ALA A 191 13.37 -3.15 18.72
CA ALA A 191 13.31 -1.75 18.30
C ALA A 191 14.60 -0.99 17.91
N ASN A 192 15.18 -1.32 16.76
CA ASN A 192 15.99 -0.38 16.00
C ASN A 192 15.19 0.05 14.75
N SER A 193 14.26 0.98 14.93
CA SER A 193 13.53 1.65 13.84
C SER A 193 14.40 2.72 13.18
N ASN A 194 15.62 2.37 12.76
CA ASN A 194 16.60 3.28 12.16
C ASN A 194 16.38 3.45 10.66
N PHE A 195 15.14 3.70 10.24
CA PHE A 195 14.81 4.04 8.87
C PHE A 195 13.97 5.31 8.86
N ASN A 196 14.30 6.21 7.93
CA ASN A 196 13.63 7.49 7.72
C ASN A 196 12.66 7.45 6.54
N SER A 197 12.65 6.37 5.78
CA SER A 197 11.70 6.14 4.70
C SER A 197 11.50 4.63 4.48
N ILE A 198 10.36 4.27 3.91
CA ILE A 198 10.05 2.92 3.45
C ILE A 198 9.54 2.98 2.01
N VAL A 199 9.96 2.04 1.17
CA VAL A 199 9.35 1.82 -0.14
C VAL A 199 8.33 0.69 0.01
N LEU A 200 7.05 1.03 -0.13
CA LEU A 200 5.95 0.06 0.00
C LEU A 200 5.88 -0.87 -1.22
N GLY A 201 6.20 -0.34 -2.38
CA GLY A 201 6.19 -1.08 -3.63
C GLY A 201 6.48 -0.20 -4.83
N GLN A 202 6.38 -0.81 -6.00
CA GLN A 202 6.60 -0.18 -7.29
C GLN A 202 5.40 -0.41 -8.21
N ILE A 203 5.19 0.49 -9.15
CA ILE A 203 4.13 0.39 -10.14
C ILE A 203 4.73 0.21 -11.53
N ASP A 204 4.24 -0.78 -12.25
CA ASP A 204 4.44 -0.86 -13.70
C ASP A 204 3.21 -0.30 -14.43
N ALA A 205 3.27 0.98 -14.81
CA ALA A 205 2.20 1.63 -15.58
C ALA A 205 2.74 2.24 -16.88
N SER A 206 2.07 1.91 -17.98
CA SER A 206 2.30 2.54 -19.27
C SER A 206 1.38 3.75 -19.51
N GLN A 207 2.02 4.90 -19.73
CA GLN A 207 1.56 6.09 -20.49
C GLN A 207 0.35 6.91 -19.99
N GLU A 208 0.62 8.22 -19.86
CA GLU A 208 -0.24 9.42 -19.89
C GLU A 208 -1.35 9.64 -18.84
N ASP A 209 -1.78 8.64 -18.08
CA ASP A 209 -2.88 8.84 -17.13
C ASP A 209 -2.41 9.27 -15.73
N ASN A 210 -3.18 10.17 -15.13
CA ASN A 210 -3.03 10.56 -13.74
C ASN A 210 -3.79 9.56 -12.87
N HIS A 211 -3.05 8.69 -12.19
CA HIS A 211 -3.60 7.66 -11.34
C HIS A 211 -3.77 8.18 -9.92
N GLU A 212 -4.99 8.12 -9.38
CA GLU A 212 -5.30 8.57 -8.02
C GLU A 212 -5.31 7.38 -7.05
N PHE A 213 -4.68 7.57 -5.89
CA PHE A 213 -4.67 6.59 -4.81
C PHE A 213 -5.10 7.24 -3.49
N ILE A 214 -5.89 6.52 -2.72
CA ILE A 214 -6.23 6.88 -1.34
C ILE A 214 -5.38 6.00 -0.42
N VAL A 215 -4.48 6.63 0.33
CA VAL A 215 -3.60 5.97 1.30
C VAL A 215 -4.12 6.23 2.70
N MET A 216 -4.41 5.17 3.44
CA MET A 216 -4.66 5.19 4.87
C MET A 216 -3.46 4.61 5.59
N TYR A 217 -3.10 5.19 6.73
CA TYR A 217 -1.98 4.68 7.53
C TYR A 217 -2.23 4.84 9.02
N GLU A 218 -1.54 4.00 9.78
CA GLU A 218 -1.46 4.06 11.24
C GLU A 218 -0.08 3.56 11.69
N ILE A 219 0.57 4.28 12.60
CA ILE A 219 1.86 3.94 13.18
C ILE A 219 1.67 3.83 14.68
N ILE A 220 2.05 2.69 15.24
CA ILE A 220 1.96 2.39 16.67
C ILE A 220 3.35 2.42 17.29
N GLY A 221 3.43 3.02 18.48
CA GLY A 221 4.64 3.07 19.28
C GLY A 221 4.79 1.84 20.17
N LEU A 222 6.01 1.58 20.63
CA LEU A 222 6.32 0.50 21.60
C LEU A 222 5.53 0.60 22.91
N ASP A 223 5.03 1.78 23.25
CA ASP A 223 4.16 1.98 24.42
C ASP A 223 2.67 1.72 24.13
N GLY A 224 2.35 1.27 22.91
CA GLY A 224 0.99 1.02 22.42
C GLY A 224 0.23 2.28 21.99
N SER A 225 0.86 3.46 22.03
CA SER A 225 0.22 4.69 21.58
C SER A 225 0.17 4.80 20.05
N VAL A 226 -0.90 5.39 19.52
CA VAL A 226 -0.95 5.80 18.10
C VAL A 226 -0.03 7.01 17.93
N LEU A 227 1.12 6.79 17.31
CA LEU A 227 2.12 7.82 17.04
C LEU A 227 1.68 8.76 15.91
N SER A 228 1.09 8.18 14.86
CA SER A 228 0.51 8.90 13.73
C SER A 228 -0.54 8.07 13.01
N SER A 229 -1.61 8.70 12.55
CA SER A 229 -2.62 8.06 11.70
C SER A 229 -3.24 9.09 10.76
N GLY A 230 -3.76 8.63 9.63
CA GLY A 230 -4.48 9.52 8.72
C GLY A 230 -4.83 8.91 7.38
N THR A 231 -5.45 9.73 6.53
CA THR A 231 -5.79 9.41 5.14
C THR A 231 -5.22 10.50 4.22
N LYS A 232 -4.58 10.12 3.11
CA LYS A 232 -3.99 11.01 2.12
C LYS A 232 -4.37 10.56 0.72
N THR A 233 -4.82 11.49 -0.12
CA THR A 233 -4.93 11.26 -1.56
C THR A 233 -3.61 11.62 -2.21
N ILE A 234 -3.06 10.71 -3.03
CA ILE A 234 -1.84 10.90 -3.80
C ILE A 234 -2.09 10.61 -5.27
N HIS A 235 -1.21 11.13 -6.11
CA HIS A 235 -1.27 10.97 -7.56
C HIS A 235 0.02 10.34 -8.06
N TYR A 236 -0.10 9.40 -8.99
CA TYR A 236 1.00 8.89 -9.79
C TYR A 236 0.80 9.31 -11.24
N ILE A 237 1.84 9.93 -11.80
CA ILE A 237 1.89 10.28 -13.21
C ILE A 237 3.08 9.51 -13.79
N SER A 238 2.80 8.61 -14.73
CA SER A 238 3.84 7.85 -15.41
C SER A 238 4.85 8.81 -16.05
N VAL A 239 6.14 8.62 -15.77
CA VAL A 239 7.23 9.39 -16.36
C VAL A 239 7.82 8.58 -17.53
N PRO A 240 7.97 9.16 -18.73
CA PRO A 240 8.56 8.46 -19.86
C PRO A 240 10.02 8.08 -19.58
N GLY A 241 10.45 6.90 -20.00
CA GLY A 241 11.84 6.45 -19.80
C GLY A 241 12.87 7.20 -20.65
N GLU A 242 12.45 7.86 -21.73
CA GLU A 242 13.33 8.58 -22.66
C GLU A 242 12.70 9.90 -23.14
N PHE A 243 13.55 10.85 -23.53
CA PHE A 243 13.08 12.07 -24.18
C PHE A 243 12.56 11.76 -25.59
N ALA A 244 11.38 12.26 -25.92
CA ALA A 244 10.81 12.08 -27.25
C ALA A 244 10.20 13.38 -27.79
N LEU A 245 10.26 13.54 -29.11
CA LEU A 245 9.54 14.58 -29.84
C LEU A 245 8.69 13.90 -30.89
N HIS A 246 7.38 13.91 -30.69
CA HIS A 246 6.44 13.18 -31.51
C HIS A 246 6.13 13.92 -32.80
N GLN A 247 5.62 13.19 -33.79
CA GLN A 247 5.12 13.80 -35.01
C GLN A 247 3.87 14.62 -34.68
N ASN A 248 3.85 15.89 -35.08
CA ASN A 248 2.71 16.76 -34.87
C ASN A 248 1.45 16.17 -35.51
N TYR A 249 0.29 16.34 -34.87
CA TYR A 249 -0.99 15.85 -35.37
C TYR A 249 -2.06 16.97 -35.34
N PRO A 250 -2.79 17.21 -36.44
CA PRO A 250 -2.60 16.58 -37.76
C PRO A 250 -1.26 16.98 -38.42
N ASN A 251 -0.76 16.16 -39.35
CA ASN A 251 0.30 16.54 -40.29
C ASN A 251 0.06 15.84 -41.65
N PRO A 252 -0.23 16.57 -42.73
CA PRO A 252 -0.28 18.03 -42.83
C PRO A 252 -1.39 18.68 -41.97
N PHE A 253 -1.24 19.96 -41.61
CA PHE A 253 -2.17 20.69 -40.74
C PHE A 253 -2.69 22.00 -41.37
N ASN A 254 -3.85 22.49 -40.92
CA ASN A 254 -4.44 23.76 -41.38
C ASN A 254 -5.38 24.39 -40.31
N PRO A 255 -5.06 25.58 -39.78
CA PRO A 255 -3.72 26.07 -39.47
C PRO A 255 -3.24 25.55 -38.10
N VAL A 256 -4.02 24.71 -37.41
CA VAL A 256 -3.72 24.27 -36.04
C VAL A 256 -3.19 22.85 -36.02
N THR A 257 -2.14 22.62 -35.25
CA THR A 257 -1.58 21.30 -34.95
C THR A 257 -1.18 21.22 -33.48
N THR A 258 -1.11 20.00 -32.96
CA THR A 258 -0.59 19.71 -31.63
C THR A 258 0.73 18.96 -31.77
N ILE A 259 1.73 19.36 -30.98
CA ILE A 259 3.02 18.70 -30.87
C ILE A 259 3.10 18.08 -29.48
N ASN A 260 3.19 16.76 -29.41
CA ASN A 260 3.42 16.04 -28.16
C ASN A 260 4.94 15.80 -27.98
N TYR A 261 5.40 15.80 -26.74
CA TYR A 261 6.78 15.54 -26.39
C TYR A 261 6.89 14.97 -24.97
N ASP A 262 7.95 14.19 -24.76
CA ASP A 262 8.14 13.38 -23.57
C ASP A 262 9.41 13.86 -22.86
N LEU A 263 9.30 14.08 -21.55
CA LEU A 263 10.38 14.55 -20.69
C LEU A 263 10.74 13.46 -19.69
N ALA A 264 11.88 12.80 -19.88
CA ALA A 264 12.30 11.72 -18.98
C ALA A 264 12.80 12.20 -17.61
N LYS A 265 13.11 13.49 -17.48
CA LYS A 265 13.54 14.13 -16.23
C LYS A 265 13.21 15.61 -16.28
N ASP A 266 13.11 16.22 -15.11
CA ASP A 266 12.93 17.66 -14.94
C ASP A 266 14.07 18.43 -15.65
N GLY A 267 13.72 19.54 -16.29
CA GLY A 267 14.72 20.35 -16.97
C GLY A 267 14.17 21.50 -17.80
N HIS A 268 15.09 22.30 -18.33
CA HIS A 268 14.75 23.37 -19.25
C HIS A 268 14.46 22.80 -20.65
N VAL A 269 13.29 23.12 -21.18
CA VAL A 269 12.80 22.70 -22.50
C VAL A 269 12.65 23.91 -23.41
N SER A 270 13.21 23.83 -24.62
CA SER A 270 13.00 24.83 -25.66
C SER A 270 12.50 24.16 -26.93
N ILE A 271 11.31 24.55 -27.40
CA ILE A 271 10.74 24.07 -28.66
C ILE A 271 10.63 25.24 -29.62
N VAL A 272 11.36 25.16 -30.73
CA VAL A 272 11.49 26.24 -31.71
C VAL A 272 11.13 25.73 -33.10
N VAL A 273 10.34 26.51 -33.83
CA VAL A 273 9.96 26.28 -35.22
C VAL A 273 10.89 27.04 -36.15
N TYR A 274 11.39 26.37 -37.17
CA TYR A 274 12.26 26.89 -38.22
C TYR A 274 11.65 26.72 -39.60
N ASP A 275 11.97 27.63 -40.51
CA ASP A 275 11.66 27.47 -41.93
C ASP A 275 12.72 26.64 -42.68
N LEU A 276 12.52 26.42 -43.99
CA LEU A 276 13.44 25.68 -44.85
C LEU A 276 14.86 26.27 -44.94
N LEU A 277 15.03 27.55 -44.58
CA LEU A 277 16.32 28.23 -44.57
C LEU A 277 16.99 28.16 -43.19
N GLY A 278 16.38 27.50 -42.22
CA GLY A 278 16.86 27.41 -40.84
C GLY A 278 16.65 28.70 -40.04
N ARG A 279 15.79 29.61 -40.50
CA ARG A 279 15.47 30.82 -39.73
C ARG A 279 14.43 30.46 -38.68
N GLU A 280 14.65 30.92 -37.45
CA GLU A 280 13.66 30.82 -36.40
C GLU A 280 12.40 31.61 -36.79
N VAL A 281 11.26 30.97 -36.65
CA VAL A 281 9.94 31.51 -36.99
C VAL A 281 9.12 31.74 -35.72
N LYS A 282 9.12 30.75 -34.83
CA LYS A 282 8.32 30.77 -33.59
C LYS A 282 9.03 30.02 -32.49
N THR A 283 9.16 30.62 -31.32
CA THR A 283 9.46 29.86 -30.09
C THR A 283 8.12 29.46 -29.45
N LEU A 284 7.88 28.16 -29.29
CA LEU A 284 6.65 27.58 -28.75
C LEU A 284 6.75 27.34 -27.24
N VAL A 285 7.91 26.90 -26.78
CA VAL A 285 8.19 26.59 -25.37
C VAL A 285 9.61 27.08 -25.08
N ASN A 286 9.84 27.68 -23.91
CA ASN A 286 11.16 28.07 -23.44
C ASN A 286 11.16 28.29 -21.91
N GLU A 287 11.04 27.21 -21.15
CA GLU A 287 10.88 27.23 -19.70
C GLU A 287 11.39 25.93 -19.05
N VAL A 288 11.46 25.92 -17.71
CA VAL A 288 11.72 24.70 -16.94
C VAL A 288 10.40 23.96 -16.74
N GLN A 289 10.39 22.66 -17.05
CA GLN A 289 9.25 21.77 -16.88
C GLN A 289 9.65 20.52 -16.10
N ASN A 290 8.69 19.93 -15.39
CA ASN A 290 8.87 18.64 -14.72
C ASN A 290 8.85 17.49 -15.74
N ALA A 291 9.39 16.34 -15.36
CA ALA A 291 9.31 15.11 -16.11
C ALA A 291 7.84 14.69 -16.34
N GLY A 292 7.58 14.03 -17.45
CA GLY A 292 6.24 13.59 -17.84
C GLY A 292 5.94 13.80 -19.32
N TYR A 293 4.67 13.64 -19.67
CA TYR A 293 4.13 13.85 -21.01
C TYR A 293 3.59 15.27 -21.15
N ALA A 294 3.91 15.95 -22.24
CA ALA A 294 3.49 17.32 -22.49
C ALA A 294 3.03 17.53 -23.93
N SER A 295 2.19 18.54 -24.13
CA SER A 295 1.73 18.93 -25.46
C SER A 295 1.70 20.45 -25.62
N ILE A 296 1.96 20.90 -26.84
CA ILE A 296 1.86 22.32 -27.21
C ILE A 296 1.09 22.47 -28.51
N ARG A 297 0.15 23.43 -28.54
CA ARG A 297 -0.64 23.75 -29.73
C ARG A 297 0.01 24.89 -30.50
N TRP A 298 0.17 24.72 -31.80
CA TRP A 298 0.63 25.76 -32.70
C TRP A 298 -0.41 26.09 -33.77
N ASP A 299 -0.59 27.36 -34.07
CA ASP A 299 -1.62 27.91 -34.96
C ASP A 299 -1.06 28.39 -36.32
N GLY A 300 0.18 28.00 -36.65
CA GLY A 300 0.81 28.36 -37.92
C GLY A 300 1.20 29.84 -38.03
N THR A 301 1.41 30.53 -36.90
CA THR A 301 1.89 31.92 -36.85
C THR A 301 3.36 32.04 -36.45
N ASP A 302 3.99 33.17 -36.79
CA ASP A 302 5.31 33.54 -36.31
C ASP A 302 5.29 34.24 -34.93
N ASN A 303 6.47 34.61 -34.41
CA ASN A 303 6.62 35.34 -33.14
C ASN A 303 5.87 36.69 -33.10
N LEU A 304 5.54 37.28 -34.26
CA LEU A 304 4.76 38.53 -34.37
C LEU A 304 3.25 38.28 -34.56
N GLY A 305 2.81 37.02 -34.54
CA GLY A 305 1.41 36.64 -34.74
C GLY A 305 0.97 36.65 -36.21
N LYS A 306 1.91 36.79 -37.16
CA LYS A 306 1.59 36.78 -38.59
C LYS A 306 1.46 35.33 -39.07
N THR A 307 0.39 35.05 -39.80
CA THR A 307 0.16 33.74 -40.42
C THR A 307 1.23 33.42 -41.45
N LEU A 308 1.72 32.20 -41.40
CA LEU A 308 2.75 31.70 -42.32
C LEU A 308 2.16 31.25 -43.66
N ALA A 309 3.05 31.07 -44.65
CA ALA A 309 2.71 30.51 -45.95
C ALA A 309 2.67 28.98 -45.88
N SER A 310 1.85 28.35 -46.72
CA SER A 310 1.85 26.89 -46.88
C SER A 310 3.26 26.43 -47.28
N GLY A 311 3.72 25.34 -46.68
CA GLY A 311 5.07 24.88 -46.88
C GLY A 311 5.55 23.91 -45.81
N MET A 312 6.81 23.52 -45.93
CA MET A 312 7.48 22.67 -44.97
C MET A 312 8.18 23.52 -43.92
N TYR A 313 8.06 23.10 -42.67
CA TYR A 313 8.72 23.68 -41.51
C TYR A 313 9.36 22.56 -40.71
N PHE A 314 10.35 22.92 -39.89
CA PHE A 314 10.94 22.04 -38.91
C PHE A 314 10.62 22.55 -37.52
N TYR A 315 10.47 21.66 -36.56
CA TYR A 315 10.45 22.01 -35.16
C TYR A 315 11.48 21.17 -34.43
N GLN A 316 12.13 21.81 -33.47
CA GLN A 316 13.26 21.26 -32.76
C GLN A 316 13.03 21.45 -31.27
N MET A 317 13.26 20.39 -30.51
CA MET A 317 13.26 20.40 -29.06
C MET A 317 14.70 20.31 -28.57
N TYR A 318 15.05 21.20 -27.64
CA TYR A 318 16.28 21.17 -26.84
C TYR A 318 15.92 20.90 -25.38
N THR A 319 16.53 19.89 -24.78
CA THR A 319 16.41 19.60 -23.35
C THR A 319 17.67 18.93 -22.81
N GLY A 320 18.35 19.58 -21.86
CA GLY A 320 19.69 19.16 -21.41
C GLY A 320 20.66 19.01 -22.60
N ASP A 321 21.14 17.78 -22.81
CA ASP A 321 22.05 17.41 -23.91
C ASP A 321 21.32 16.84 -25.15
N PHE A 322 19.98 16.73 -25.12
CA PHE A 322 19.19 16.15 -26.18
C PHE A 322 18.69 17.20 -27.16
N ILE A 323 18.85 16.88 -28.45
CA ILE A 323 18.34 17.67 -29.56
C ILE A 323 17.52 16.75 -30.45
N LEU A 324 16.22 17.01 -30.54
CA LEU A 324 15.30 16.24 -31.36
C LEU A 324 14.66 17.13 -32.40
N VAL A 325 14.61 16.68 -33.66
CA VAL A 325 14.09 17.46 -34.79
C VAL A 325 13.03 16.67 -35.52
N ARG A 326 11.94 17.34 -35.88
CA ARG A 326 10.86 16.79 -36.71
C ARG A 326 10.47 17.80 -37.79
N LYS A 327 9.86 17.28 -38.85
CA LYS A 327 9.33 18.09 -39.96
C LYS A 327 7.81 18.11 -39.90
N MET A 328 7.22 19.21 -40.36
CA MET A 328 5.78 19.39 -40.48
C MET A 328 5.41 20.12 -41.77
N VAL A 329 4.18 19.92 -42.23
CA VAL A 329 3.66 20.53 -43.46
C VAL A 329 2.41 21.35 -43.14
N LEU A 330 2.50 22.66 -43.33
CA LEU A 330 1.36 23.58 -43.22
C LEU A 330 0.65 23.64 -44.58
N LEU A 331 -0.65 23.35 -44.58
CA LEU A 331 -1.56 23.58 -45.70
C LEU A 331 -2.46 24.77 -45.40
N LYS A 332 -2.77 25.54 -46.44
CA LYS A 332 -3.88 26.48 -46.47
C LYS A 332 -4.90 25.96 -47.45
#